data_AF-A0A086L666-F1
#
_entry.id   AF-A0A086L666-F1
#
_cell.length_a   1.000
_cell.length_b   1.000
_cell.length_c   1.000
_cell.angle_alpha   90.00
_cell.angle_beta   90.00
_cell.angle_gamma   90.00
#
_symmetry.space_group_name_H-M   'P 1'
#
loop_
_entity.id
_entity.type
_entity.pdbx_description
1 polymer ?
#
loop_
_entity_poly.entity_id
_entity_poly.type
_entity_poly.pdbx_seq_one_letter_code
_entity_poly.pdbx_strand_id
1 'polypeptide(L)'
;SILGCISVLSTFAFQQAEEEKKRQAEQQERMLRANPLLMADGAVKRRWDDEVVFRNQAKNQPKAKRQFVNDPVRSEFHKKFLSKYIR
;
A
#
# COMPACT_ATOMS: atom_id res chain seq x y z
N SER A 1 -45.86 39.99 19.63
CA SER A 1 -46.54 39.17 18.60
C SER A 1 -45.82 37.85 18.38
N ILE A 2 -46.55 36.74 18.45
CA ILE A 2 -46.03 35.36 18.30
C ILE A 2 -45.30 35.17 16.96
N LEU A 3 -45.76 35.85 15.90
CA LEU A 3 -45.15 35.87 14.56
C LEU A 3 -43.68 36.37 14.53
N GLY A 4 -43.31 37.33 15.38
CA GLY A 4 -41.93 37.84 15.46
C GLY A 4 -40.98 36.88 16.17
N CYS A 5 -41.49 36.06 17.10
CA CYS A 5 -40.70 35.03 17.76
C CYS A 5 -40.35 33.90 16.77
N ILE A 6 -41.30 33.51 15.93
CA ILE A 6 -41.13 32.44 14.93
C ILE A 6 -40.09 32.83 13.86
N SER A 7 -40.09 34.08 13.36
CA SER A 7 -39.11 34.48 12.34
C SER A 7 -37.68 34.54 12.90
N VAL A 8 -37.51 34.99 14.15
CA VAL A 8 -36.22 35.05 14.84
C VAL A 8 -35.68 33.65 15.15
N LEU A 9 -36.55 32.70 15.54
CA LEU A 9 -36.18 31.30 15.72
C LEU A 9 -35.72 30.64 14.41
N SER A 10 -36.39 30.95 13.29
CA SER A 10 -36.03 30.40 11.98
C SER A 10 -34.72 30.95 11.43
N THR A 11 -34.44 32.24 11.59
CA THR A 11 -33.17 32.84 11.14
C THR A 11 -31.99 32.37 11.98
N PHE A 12 -32.20 32.21 13.29
CA PHE A 12 -31.21 31.68 14.20
C PHE A 12 -30.88 30.20 13.90
N ALA A 13 -31.89 29.38 13.61
CA ALA A 13 -31.70 27.99 13.19
C ALA A 13 -30.90 27.87 11.87
N PHE A 14 -31.14 28.76 10.91
CA PHE A 14 -30.39 28.80 9.65
C PHE A 14 -28.91 29.20 9.86
N GLN A 15 -28.65 30.20 10.71
CA GLN A 15 -27.29 30.62 11.07
C GLN A 15 -26.51 29.54 11.80
N GLN A 16 -27.13 28.83 12.74
CA GLN A 16 -26.50 27.70 13.43
C GLN A 16 -26.14 26.56 12.47
N ALA A 17 -27.02 26.26 11.50
CA ALA A 17 -26.76 25.24 10.49
C ALA A 17 -25.61 25.61 9.53
N GLU A 18 -25.48 26.89 9.14
CA GLU A 18 -24.33 27.34 8.35
C GLU A 18 -23.01 27.29 9.13
N GLU A 19 -23.04 27.66 10.41
CA GLU A 19 -21.86 27.63 11.27
C GLU A 19 -21.40 26.20 11.60
N GLU A 20 -22.34 25.26 11.75
CA GLU A 20 -22.03 23.83 11.83
C GLU A 20 -21.42 23.30 10.54
N LYS A 21 -21.95 23.68 9.37
CA LYS A 21 -21.36 23.31 8.08
C LYS A 21 -19.93 23.84 7.92
N LYS A 22 -19.67 25.08 8.34
CA LYS A 22 -18.31 25.65 8.34
C LYS A 22 -17.38 24.89 9.27
N ARG A 23 -17.83 24.59 10.50
CA ARG A 23 -17.05 23.77 11.46
C ARG A 23 -16.78 22.37 10.94
N GLN A 24 -17.74 21.74 10.27
CA GLN A 24 -17.56 20.43 9.64
C GLN A 24 -16.54 20.49 8.49
N ALA A 25 -16.60 21.52 7.64
CA ALA A 25 -15.63 21.72 6.56
C ALA A 25 -14.20 21.95 7.10
N GLU A 26 -14.04 22.78 8.13
CA GLU A 26 -12.75 23.00 8.78
C GLU A 26 -12.21 21.73 9.47
N GLN A 27 -13.08 20.94 10.10
CA GLN A 27 -12.70 19.65 10.68
C GLN A 27 -12.24 18.68 9.60
N GLN A 28 -12.95 18.60 8.46
CA GLN A 28 -12.57 17.78 7.33
C GLN A 28 -11.22 18.21 6.73
N GLU A 29 -10.99 19.52 6.57
CA GLU A 29 -9.72 20.06 6.09
C GLU A 29 -8.55 19.71 7.04
N ARG A 30 -8.76 19.86 8.35
CA ARG A 30 -7.76 19.48 9.37
C ARG A 30 -7.46 17.98 9.34
N MET A 31 -8.48 17.13 9.20
CA MET A 31 -8.31 15.68 9.08
C MET A 31 -7.51 15.29 7.83
N LEU A 32 -7.79 15.94 6.69
CA LEU A 32 -7.07 15.73 5.44
C LEU A 32 -5.60 16.19 5.54
N ARG A 33 -5.36 17.34 6.20
CA ARG A 33 -4.01 17.90 6.39
C ARG A 33 -3.18 17.19 7.46
N ALA A 34 -3.83 16.56 8.43
CA ALA A 34 -3.17 15.82 9.50
C ALA A 34 -2.59 14.47 9.05
N ASN A 35 -2.84 14.03 7.81
CA ASN A 35 -2.28 12.80 7.27
C ASN A 35 -0.98 13.08 6.50
N PRO A 36 0.21 12.80 7.08
CA PRO A 36 1.49 12.98 6.39
C PRO A 36 1.65 12.09 5.15
N LEU A 37 0.83 11.03 4.99
CA LEU A 37 0.81 10.19 3.79
C LEU A 37 0.04 10.81 2.62
N LEU A 38 -0.82 11.81 2.87
CA LEU A 38 -1.58 12.52 1.82
C LEU A 38 -0.84 13.75 1.28
N MET A 39 0.14 14.27 2.03
CA MET A 39 0.89 15.49 1.69
C MET A 39 2.34 15.22 1.30
N ALA A 40 2.84 14.01 1.56
CA ALA A 40 4.14 13.61 1.04
C ALA A 40 3.96 13.25 -0.43
N ASP A 41 4.43 14.13 -1.32
CA ASP A 41 4.80 13.75 -2.67
C ASP A 41 5.63 12.47 -2.59
N GLY A 42 4.98 11.34 -2.87
CA GLY A 42 5.51 9.99 -2.76
C GLY A 42 6.58 9.68 -3.79
N ALA A 43 7.38 10.67 -4.16
CA ALA A 43 8.65 10.51 -4.85
C ALA A 43 9.61 9.81 -3.88
N VAL A 44 9.40 8.49 -3.73
CA VAL A 44 10.41 7.58 -3.20
C VAL A 44 11.68 7.86 -3.99
N LYS A 45 12.65 8.50 -3.33
CA LYS A 45 13.99 8.75 -3.85
C LYS A 45 14.54 7.44 -4.42
N ARG A 46 15.30 7.51 -5.54
CA ARG A 46 15.96 6.35 -6.17
C ARG A 46 16.46 5.39 -5.11
N ARG A 47 15.95 4.17 -5.15
CA ARG A 47 16.37 3.11 -4.25
C ARG A 47 17.77 2.70 -4.69
N TRP A 48 18.64 2.33 -3.76
CA TRP A 48 19.99 1.86 -4.08
C TRP A 48 20.00 0.66 -5.05
N ASP A 49 18.91 -0.10 -5.11
CA ASP A 49 18.65 -1.19 -6.05
C ASP A 49 18.30 -0.73 -7.49
N ASP A 50 18.06 0.57 -7.72
CA ASP A 50 17.57 1.08 -9.00
C ASP A 50 18.61 1.12 -10.13
N GLU A 51 19.87 0.86 -9.82
CA GLU A 51 20.97 0.87 -10.79
C GLU A 51 21.48 -0.54 -11.13
N VAL A 52 20.88 -1.57 -10.54
CA VAL A 52 21.27 -2.96 -10.84
C VAL A 52 20.70 -3.36 -12.21
N VAL A 53 21.61 -3.70 -13.13
CA VAL A 53 21.33 -4.11 -14.52
C VAL A 53 20.52 -5.41 -14.65
N PHE A 54 20.55 -6.27 -13.63
CA PHE A 54 19.79 -7.52 -13.59
C PHE A 54 18.78 -7.50 -12.44
N ARG A 55 17.49 -7.46 -12.76
CA ARG A 55 16.41 -7.51 -11.75
C ARG A 55 15.56 -8.76 -11.94
N ASN A 56 15.12 -9.37 -10.85
CA ASN A 56 14.11 -10.45 -10.85
C ASN A 56 14.43 -11.69 -11.72
N GLN A 57 15.71 -12.03 -11.90
CA GLN A 57 16.18 -13.14 -12.76
C GLN A 57 15.55 -14.51 -12.41
N ALA A 58 15.14 -14.73 -11.16
CA ALA A 58 14.61 -16.00 -10.68
C ALA A 58 13.12 -15.97 -10.30
N LYS A 59 12.38 -14.89 -10.62
CA LYS A 59 11.01 -14.68 -10.09
C LYS A 59 10.04 -15.83 -10.42
N ASN A 60 10.20 -16.45 -11.59
CA ASN A 60 9.33 -17.54 -12.05
C ASN A 60 10.11 -18.83 -12.37
N GLN A 61 11.24 -19.09 -11.68
CA GLN A 61 11.93 -20.35 -11.94
C GLN A 61 11.05 -21.55 -11.57
N PRO A 62 10.90 -22.54 -12.48
CA PRO A 62 10.13 -23.74 -12.19
C PRO A 62 10.82 -24.51 -11.06
N LYS A 63 10.07 -24.78 -9.98
CA LYS A 63 10.56 -25.62 -8.89
C LYS A 63 10.91 -27.00 -9.44
N ALA A 64 12.10 -27.51 -9.11
CA ALA A 64 12.53 -28.84 -9.51
C ALA A 64 11.49 -29.87 -9.06
N LYS A 65 10.85 -30.54 -10.03
CA LYS A 65 9.89 -31.61 -9.76
C LYS A 65 10.67 -32.83 -9.27
N ARG A 66 10.21 -33.46 -8.19
CA ARG A 66 10.80 -34.73 -7.70
C ARG A 66 10.38 -35.85 -8.64
N GLN A 67 11.20 -36.10 -9.66
CA GLN A 67 11.03 -37.23 -10.57
C GLN A 67 11.93 -38.37 -10.13
N PHE A 68 11.35 -39.56 -10.02
CA PHE A 68 12.14 -40.78 -9.88
C PHE A 68 12.66 -41.18 -11.26
N VAL A 69 13.95 -41.44 -11.37
CA VAL A 69 14.61 -41.89 -12.60
C VAL A 69 15.23 -43.24 -12.33
N ASN A 70 14.92 -44.23 -13.18
CA ASN A 70 15.51 -45.57 -13.13
C ASN A 70 16.90 -45.61 -13.79
N ASP A 71 17.78 -44.70 -13.39
CA ASP A 71 19.17 -44.63 -13.82
C ASP A 71 20.01 -44.08 -12.65
N PRO A 72 20.96 -44.85 -12.12
CA PRO A 72 21.73 -44.45 -10.94
C PRO A 72 22.62 -43.22 -11.17
N VAL A 73 23.10 -42.99 -12.41
CA VAL A 73 24.06 -41.90 -12.72
C VAL A 73 23.33 -40.60 -13.04
N ARG A 74 22.15 -40.67 -13.67
CA ARG A 74 21.36 -39.49 -14.04
C ARG A 74 20.40 -39.02 -12.93
N SER A 75 20.28 -39.79 -11.86
CA SER A 75 19.48 -39.46 -10.69
C SER A 75 19.93 -38.14 -10.03
N GLU A 76 18.96 -37.37 -9.53
CA GLU A 76 19.21 -36.17 -8.73
C GLU A 76 20.08 -36.45 -7.50
N PHE A 77 20.04 -37.68 -6.98
CA PHE A 77 20.94 -38.13 -5.92
C PHE A 77 22.40 -38.11 -6.38
N HIS A 78 22.70 -38.69 -7.56
CA HIS A 78 24.06 -38.78 -8.07
C HIS A 78 24.62 -37.41 -8.43
N LYS A 79 23.81 -36.53 -9.06
CA LYS A 79 24.20 -35.14 -9.34
C LYS A 79 24.59 -34.39 -8.06
N LYS A 80 23.78 -34.53 -7.00
CA LYS A 80 24.05 -33.92 -5.70
C LYS A 80 25.28 -34.53 -5.03
N PHE A 81 25.45 -35.84 -5.11
CA PHE A 81 26.62 -36.54 -4.58
C PHE A 81 27.91 -36.01 -5.22
N LEU A 82 27.97 -35.95 -6.55
CA LEU A 82 29.12 -35.42 -7.28
C LEU A 82 29.40 -33.97 -6.88
N SER A 83 28.40 -33.09 -6.89
CA SER A 83 28.57 -31.67 -6.50
C SER A 83 29.08 -31.46 -5.07
N LYS A 84 28.84 -32.42 -4.18
CA LYS A 84 29.22 -32.33 -2.77
C LYS A 84 30.63 -32.87 -2.51
N TYR A 85 31.01 -33.95 -3.18
CA TYR A 85 32.24 -34.70 -2.89
C TYR A 85 33.32 -34.54 -3.94
N ILE A 86 32.99 -34.03 -5.13
CA ILE A 86 33.92 -33.79 -6.23
C ILE A 86 33.74 -32.33 -6.63
N ARG A 87 34.70 -31.49 -6.25
CA ARG A 87 34.74 -30.08 -6.64
C ARG A 87 35.62 -29.90 -7.86
#